data_AF-A0A1H9GUB1-F1
#
_entry.id   AF-A0A1H9GUB1-F1
#
_cell.length_a   1.000
_cell.length_b   1.000
_cell.length_c   1.000
_cell.angle_alpha   90.00
_cell.angle_beta   90.00
_cell.angle_gamma   90.00
#
_symmetry.space_group_name_H-M   'P 1'
#
loop_
_entity.id
_entity.type
_entity.pdbx_description
1 polymer ?
#
loop_
_entity_poly.entity_id
_entity_poly.type
_entity_poly.pdbx_seq_one_letter_code
_entity_poly.pdbx_strand_id
1 'polypeptide(L)' 'MAATGQDLQSARLLPEDGCYWYLHNGPVEVTLVPLRTPRGNPICTAPAA' A
#
# COMPACT_ATOMS: atom_id res chain seq x y z
N MET A 1 -3.96 0.20 10.88
CA MET A 1 -2.48 0.11 11.03
C MET A 1 -1.91 -0.76 9.93
N ALA A 2 -0.76 -0.38 9.38
CA ALA A 2 -0.01 -1.17 8.42
C ALA A 2 0.81 -2.27 9.09
N ALA A 3 1.16 -3.31 8.34
CA ALA A 3 2.13 -4.31 8.75
C ALA A 3 3.55 -3.72 8.85
N THR A 4 4.37 -4.31 9.72
CA THR A 4 5.77 -3.94 9.92
C THR A 4 6.59 -4.11 8.64
N GLY A 5 7.58 -3.23 8.42
CA GLY A 5 8.54 -3.34 7.32
C GLY A 5 8.06 -2.76 5.99
N GLN A 6 6.85 -2.18 5.95
CA GLN A 6 6.37 -1.47 4.76
C GLN A 6 6.69 0.03 4.88
N ASP A 7 7.06 0.63 3.75
CA ASP A 7 7.46 2.03 3.71
C ASP A 7 6.24 2.95 3.75
N LEU A 8 5.97 3.55 4.91
CA LEU A 8 4.82 4.44 5.09
C LEU A 8 5.05 5.84 4.51
N GLN A 9 6.29 6.19 4.18
CA GLN A 9 6.64 7.52 3.68
C GLN A 9 6.28 7.68 2.20
N SER A 10 6.38 6.62 1.42
CA SER A 10 5.99 6.55 0.00
C SER A 10 4.53 6.13 -0.21
N ALA A 11 3.81 5.82 0.87
CA ALA A 11 2.44 5.34 0.79
C ALA A 11 1.50 6.38 0.16
N ARG A 12 0.75 5.96 -0.85
CA ARG A 12 -0.22 6.79 -1.58
C ARG A 12 -1.46 6.01 -1.95
N LEU A 13 -2.60 6.72 -2.03
CA LEU A 13 -3.85 6.16 -2.52
C LEU A 13 -3.77 6.01 -4.05
N LEU A 14 -4.05 4.83 -4.58
CA LEU A 14 -4.26 4.65 -6.01
C LEU A 14 -5.76 4.79 -6.32
N PRO A 15 -6.14 5.66 -7.28
CA PRO A 15 -7.55 5.90 -7.59
C PRO A 15 -8.20 4.74 -8.35
N GLU A 16 -7.41 3.85 -8.95
CA GLU A 16 -7.87 2.69 -9.73
C GLU A 16 -8.64 1.68 -8.86
N ASP A 17 -8.16 1.45 -7.63
CA ASP A 17 -8.73 0.50 -6.67
C ASP A 17 -9.12 1.15 -5.33
N GLY A 18 -8.77 2.42 -5.09
CA GLY A 18 -9.08 3.12 -3.84
C GLY A 18 -8.31 2.59 -2.63
N CYS A 19 -7.18 1.92 -2.87
CA CYS A 19 -6.33 1.37 -1.81
C CYS A 19 -4.98 2.07 -1.72
N TYR A 20 -4.35 1.97 -0.55
CA TYR A 20 -3.01 2.49 -0.33
C TYR A 20 -1.96 1.51 -0.86
N TRP A 21 -0.99 2.05 -1.57
CA TRP A 21 0.17 1.35 -2.12
C TRP A 21 1.45 2.09 -1.73
N TYR A 22 2.55 1.37 -1.59
CA TYR A 22 3.85 1.95 -1.28
C TYR A 22 4.92 1.49 -2.28
N LEU A 23 6.02 2.24 -2.37
CA LEU A 23 7.15 1.86 -3.21
C LEU A 23 7.98 0.79 -2.51
N HIS A 24 7.97 -0.41 -3.07
CA HIS A 24 8.86 -1.48 -2.69
C HIS A 24 10.13 -1.40 -3.53
N ASN A 25 11.25 -1.08 -2.87
CA ASN A 25 12.58 -1.07 -3.49
C ASN A 25 13.15 -2.49 -3.44
N GLY A 26 12.82 -3.30 -4.43
CA GLY A 26 13.34 -4.65 -4.59
C GLY A 26 14.74 -4.65 -5.22
N PRO A 27 15.45 -5.78 -5.17
CA PRO A 27 16.80 -5.90 -5.77
C PRO A 27 16.80 -5.79 -7.29
N VAL A 28 15.66 -6.03 -7.95
CA VAL A 28 15.52 -6.04 -9.42
C VAL A 28 14.81 -4.79 -9.92
N GLU A 29 13.79 -4.34 -9.20
CA GLU A 29 12.96 -3.21 -9.61
C GLU A 29 12.41 -2.45 -8.40
N VAL A 30 12.07 -1.19 -8.65
CA VAL A 30 11.26 -0.38 -7.76
C VAL A 30 9.84 -0.41 -8.28
N THR A 31 8.92 -0.97 -7.50
CA THR A 31 7.53 -1.17 -7.93
C THR A 31 6.56 -0.80 -6.83
N LEU A 32 5.33 -0.44 -7.21
CA LEU A 32 4.26 -0.23 -6.25
C LEU A 32 3.70 -1.58 -5.84
N VAL A 33 3.55 -1.79 -4.52
CA VAL A 33 2.82 -2.94 -3.98
C VAL A 33 1.77 -2.50 -2.96
N PRO A 34 0.70 -3.31 -2.73
CA PRO A 34 -0.37 -2.92 -1.82
C PRO A 34 0.14 -2.76 -0.39
N LEU A 35 -0.24 -1.67 0.27
CA LEU A 35 -0.03 -1.49 1.70
C LEU A 35 -1.04 -2.37 2.45
N ARG A 36 -0.52 -3.31 3.23
CA ARG A 36 -1.34 -4.30 3.94
C ARG A 36 -1.37 -4.12 5.45
N THR A 37 -2.46 -4.55 6.07
CA THR A 37 -2.56 -4.77 7.52
C THR A 37 -1.69 -5.96 7.95
N PRO A 38 -1.40 -6.13 9.26
CA PRO A 38 -0.71 -7.32 9.76
C PRO A 38 -1.41 -8.66 9.42
N ARG A 39 -2.72 -8.62 9.12
CA ARG A 39 -3.50 -9.79 8.69
C ARG A 39 -3.46 -10.04 7.18
N GLY A 40 -2.72 -9.22 6.43
CA GLY A 40 -2.55 -9.36 4.97
C GLY A 40 -3.60 -8.66 4.12
N ASN A 41 -4.67 -8.11 4.71
CA ASN A 41 -5.70 -7.37 3.95
C ASN A 41 -5.14 -6.03 3.46
N PRO A 42 -5.46 -5.59 2.22
CA PRO A 42 -5.12 -4.25 1.74
C PRO A 42 -5.81 -3.19 2.61
N ILE A 43 -5.18 -2.02 2.72
CA ILE A 43 -5.73 -0.86 3.42
C ILE A 43 -6.35 0.04 2.37
N CYS A 44 -7.67 0.22 2.42
CA CYS A 44 -8.42 1.01 1.45
C CYS A 44 -9.25 2.09 2.12
N THR A 45 -9.55 3.15 1.39
CA THR A 45 -10.53 4.14 1.84
C THR A 45 -11.93 3.57 1.63
N ALA A 46 -12.90 4.04 2.41
CA ALA A 46 -14.30 3.76 2.09
C ALA A 46 -14.58 4.26 0.64
N PRO A 47 -15.45 3.56 -0.12
CA PRO A 47 -15.91 4.10 -1.40
C PRO A 47 -16.46 5.52 -1.16
N ALA A 48 -16.10 6.45 -2.04
CA ALA A 48 -16.69 7.78 -2.02
C ALA A 48 -18.21 7.63 -2.15
N ALA A 49 -18.94 8.19 -1.18
CA ALA A 49 -20.41 8.15 -1.13
C ALA A 49 -21.05 8.92 -2.28
#